data_AF-A0A7X1LAB0-F1
#
_entry.id   AF-A0A7X1LAB0-F1
#
_cell.length_a   1.000
_cell.length_b   1.000
_cell.length_c   1.000
_cell.angle_alpha   90.00
_cell.angle_beta   90.00
_cell.angle_gamma   90.00
#
_symmetry.space_group_name_H-M   'P 1'
#
loop_
_entity.id
_entity.type
_entity.pdbx_description
1 polymer ?
#
loop_
_entity_poly.entity_id
_entity_poly.type
_entity_poly.pdbx_seq_one_letter_code
_entity_poly.pdbx_strand_id
1 'polypeptide(L)'
;MKRYLLLLIGSVCLIIIGLSDSALSYTFGYEDFSTVNGTDYTYGRPNPATTPDPVTDSQGEYLGTVYDANDSEAILMEFLIDYCGWAEKEITFYGKDEDNSLWTPDTQTITDNGIVSGTWQTFPPFNVPANLDIVDFIIVKGGNNFSVHQYDPAAYSGEWNVGYLPDAGNSGSPPEVSHLSAYCQTAPVPEPASILLMGAGLLGLVGYNRKRFTQKR
;
A
#
# COMPACT_ATOMS: atom_id res chain seq x y z
N MET A 1 -54.82 -26.78 -3.81
CA MET A 1 -53.52 -26.71 -4.52
C MET A 1 -53.05 -25.28 -4.82
N LYS A 2 -53.84 -24.41 -5.46
CA LYS A 2 -53.38 -23.04 -5.84
C LYS A 2 -52.86 -22.14 -4.69
N ARG A 3 -53.34 -22.33 -3.45
CA ARG A 3 -52.90 -21.54 -2.29
C ARG A 3 -51.51 -21.89 -1.77
N TYR A 4 -51.09 -23.15 -1.92
CA TYR A 4 -49.75 -23.58 -1.50
C TYR A 4 -48.66 -23.15 -2.48
N LEU A 5 -48.99 -23.04 -3.77
CA LEU A 5 -48.07 -22.58 -4.81
C LEU A 5 -47.62 -21.12 -4.57
N LEU A 6 -48.54 -20.24 -4.15
CA LEU A 6 -48.21 -18.84 -3.86
C LEU A 6 -47.30 -18.69 -2.62
N LEU A 7 -47.51 -19.52 -1.59
CA LEU A 7 -46.63 -19.54 -0.41
C LEU A 7 -45.23 -20.07 -0.74
N LEU A 8 -45.15 -21.06 -1.62
CA LEU A 8 -43.87 -21.65 -2.03
C LEU A 8 -43.07 -20.68 -2.91
N ILE A 9 -43.72 -19.97 -3.84
CA ILE A 9 -43.07 -18.91 -4.63
C ILE A 9 -42.62 -17.74 -3.74
N GLY A 10 -43.45 -17.30 -2.79
CA GLY A 10 -43.07 -16.24 -1.85
C GLY A 10 -41.88 -16.62 -0.95
N SER A 11 -41.83 -17.86 -0.46
CA SER A 11 -40.71 -18.35 0.35
C SER A 11 -39.41 -18.47 -0.45
N VAL A 12 -39.47 -18.87 -1.71
CA VAL A 12 -38.29 -18.98 -2.58
C VAL A 12 -37.73 -17.59 -2.90
N CYS A 13 -38.60 -16.60 -3.16
CA CYS A 13 -38.14 -15.22 -3.35
C CYS A 13 -37.46 -14.63 -2.10
N LEU A 14 -37.96 -14.92 -0.90
CA LEU A 14 -37.34 -14.47 0.36
C LEU A 14 -35.98 -15.11 0.63
N ILE A 15 -35.80 -16.38 0.24
CA ILE A 15 -34.50 -17.06 0.34
C ILE A 15 -33.51 -16.52 -0.69
N ILE A 16 -33.96 -16.15 -1.89
CA ILE A 16 -33.09 -15.56 -2.93
C ILE A 16 -32.62 -14.15 -2.52
N ILE A 17 -33.48 -13.34 -1.91
CA ILE A 17 -33.11 -12.00 -1.41
C ILE A 17 -32.17 -12.09 -0.19
N GLY A 18 -32.35 -13.10 0.68
CA GLY A 18 -31.47 -13.29 1.84
C GLY A 18 -30.09 -13.89 1.53
N LEU A 19 -29.90 -14.50 0.35
CA LEU A 19 -28.63 -15.08 -0.08
C LEU A 19 -27.81 -14.16 -1.01
N SER A 20 -28.38 -13.05 -1.49
CA SER A 20 -27.67 -12.09 -2.34
C SER A 20 -26.85 -11.05 -1.57
N ASP A 21 -27.04 -10.93 -0.25
CA ASP A 21 -26.41 -9.87 0.55
C ASP A 21 -25.01 -10.23 1.08
N SER A 22 -24.42 -11.36 0.65
CA SER A 22 -22.98 -11.60 0.84
C SER A 22 -22.14 -11.03 -0.32
N ALA A 23 -22.62 -9.99 -0.99
CA ALA A 23 -21.73 -9.08 -1.69
C ALA A 23 -21.03 -8.26 -0.61
N LEU A 24 -19.71 -8.43 -0.49
CA LEU A 24 -18.84 -7.59 0.33
C LEU A 24 -19.18 -6.12 0.06
N SER A 25 -20.01 -5.51 0.91
CA SER A 25 -20.30 -4.09 0.83
C SER A 25 -19.07 -3.39 1.36
N TYR A 26 -18.07 -3.22 0.50
CA TYR A 26 -16.96 -2.34 0.78
C TYR A 26 -17.53 -0.92 0.80
N THR A 27 -17.90 -0.46 1.99
CA THR A 27 -18.33 0.92 2.21
C THR A 27 -17.07 1.77 2.10
N PHE A 28 -16.87 2.38 0.94
CA PHE A 28 -15.81 3.36 0.73
C PHE A 28 -15.89 4.41 1.84
N GLY A 29 -14.75 4.65 2.50
CA GLY A 29 -14.59 5.77 3.41
C GLY A 29 -14.81 7.10 2.69
N TYR A 30 -14.84 8.18 3.45
CA TYR A 30 -14.89 9.54 2.89
C TYR A 30 -13.67 9.76 1.99
N GLU A 31 -13.90 10.03 0.70
CA GLU A 31 -12.85 10.35 -0.27
C GLU A 31 -12.52 11.84 -0.19
N ASP A 32 -11.32 12.17 0.31
CA ASP A 32 -10.75 13.51 0.18
C ASP A 32 -10.01 13.59 -1.15
N PHE A 33 -10.36 14.57 -1.99
CA PHE A 33 -9.66 14.87 -3.23
C PHE A 33 -8.63 15.97 -3.00
N SER A 34 -7.40 15.76 -3.48
CA SER A 34 -6.30 16.73 -3.41
C SER A 34 -5.60 16.81 -4.77
N THR A 35 -5.05 17.98 -5.08
CA THR A 35 -4.18 18.18 -6.25
C THR A 35 -2.87 18.76 -5.77
N VAL A 36 -1.76 18.05 -5.95
CA VAL A 36 -0.40 18.52 -5.63
C VAL A 36 0.44 18.44 -6.89
N ASN A 37 1.14 19.53 -7.19
CA ASN A 37 1.98 19.70 -8.39
C ASN A 37 1.29 19.37 -9.73
N GLY A 38 -0.05 19.44 -9.80
CA GLY A 38 -0.82 19.11 -11.00
C GLY A 38 -1.16 17.62 -11.14
N THR A 39 -0.87 16.81 -10.12
CA THR A 39 -1.31 15.42 -9.99
C THR A 39 -2.50 15.36 -9.05
N ASP A 40 -3.56 14.66 -9.45
CA ASP A 40 -4.76 14.47 -8.63
C ASP A 40 -4.66 13.19 -7.80
N TYR A 41 -5.15 13.27 -6.57
CA TYR A 41 -5.15 12.20 -5.58
C TYR A 41 -6.55 12.03 -4.98
N THR A 42 -6.93 10.78 -4.73
CA THR A 42 -8.02 10.44 -3.82
C THR A 42 -7.43 9.72 -2.62
N TYR A 43 -7.78 10.15 -1.41
CA TYR A 43 -7.36 9.47 -0.20
C TYR A 43 -8.46 8.56 0.33
N GLY A 44 -8.10 7.31 0.60
CA GLY A 44 -8.93 6.40 1.37
C GLY A 44 -8.73 6.68 2.85
N ARG A 45 -9.71 7.25 3.54
CA ARG A 45 -9.68 7.19 5.00
C ARG A 45 -10.20 5.83 5.47
N PRO A 46 -9.49 5.13 6.37
CA PRO A 46 -10.05 3.96 7.01
C PRO A 46 -11.38 4.34 7.65
N ASN A 47 -12.43 3.57 7.36
CA ASN A 47 -13.74 3.82 7.94
C ASN A 47 -13.62 3.66 9.46
N PRO A 48 -13.79 4.73 10.27
CA PRO A 48 -13.59 4.65 11.72
C PRO A 48 -14.65 3.77 12.42
N ALA A 49 -15.66 3.29 11.69
CA ALA A 49 -16.81 2.59 12.24
C ALA A 49 -16.70 1.05 12.26
N THR A 50 -15.69 0.45 11.62
CA THR A 50 -15.49 -1.00 11.67
C THR A 50 -14.33 -1.32 12.59
N THR A 51 -14.63 -1.97 13.72
CA THR A 51 -13.62 -2.67 14.53
C THR A 51 -12.68 -3.44 13.58
N PRO A 52 -11.34 -3.36 13.75
CA PRO A 52 -10.42 -4.12 12.92
C PRO A 52 -10.88 -5.58 12.93
N ASP A 53 -11.29 -6.11 11.79
CA ASP A 53 -11.59 -7.53 11.68
C ASP A 53 -10.24 -8.25 11.81
N PRO A 54 -9.99 -9.01 12.88
CA PRO A 54 -8.66 -9.55 13.17
C PRO A 54 -8.26 -10.71 12.24
N VAL A 55 -8.89 -10.87 11.07
CA VAL A 55 -8.84 -12.10 10.26
C VAL A 55 -8.20 -11.93 8.89
N THR A 56 -7.75 -10.76 8.45
CA THR A 56 -6.97 -10.66 7.20
C THR A 56 -5.79 -9.72 7.29
N ASP A 57 -4.79 -10.07 8.11
CA ASP A 57 -3.42 -9.49 8.11
C ASP A 57 -2.72 -9.59 6.73
N SER A 58 -3.36 -10.20 5.72
CA SER A 58 -2.88 -10.31 4.35
C SER A 58 -3.30 -9.14 3.45
N GLN A 59 -4.23 -8.29 3.86
CA GLN A 59 -4.68 -7.15 3.04
C GLN A 59 -3.96 -5.87 3.45
N GLY A 60 -3.34 -5.20 2.49
CA GLY A 60 -2.75 -3.88 2.71
C GLY A 60 -3.84 -2.84 2.93
N GLU A 61 -3.58 -1.87 3.80
CA GLU A 61 -4.43 -0.70 3.96
C GLU A 61 -4.37 0.15 2.69
N TYR A 62 -5.50 0.35 2.04
CA TYR A 62 -5.60 1.26 0.90
C TYR A 62 -5.45 2.70 1.39
N LEU A 63 -4.42 3.39 0.91
CA LEU A 63 -4.14 4.78 1.27
C LEU A 63 -4.81 5.76 0.30
N GLY A 64 -4.90 5.39 -0.98
CA GLY A 64 -5.42 6.28 -2.00
C GLY A 64 -5.08 5.87 -3.43
N THR A 65 -5.61 6.65 -4.37
CA THR A 65 -5.40 6.49 -5.81
C THR A 65 -4.77 7.77 -6.36
N VAL A 66 -3.77 7.58 -7.21
CA VAL A 66 -3.09 8.62 -7.97
C VAL A 66 -3.57 8.55 -9.41
N TYR A 67 -3.98 9.70 -9.97
CA TYR A 67 -4.53 9.80 -11.32
C TYR A 67 -3.53 10.38 -12.31
N ASP A 68 -3.62 9.93 -13.57
CA ASP A 68 -2.89 10.47 -14.71
C ASP A 68 -1.38 10.61 -14.51
N ALA A 69 -0.79 9.67 -13.78
CA ALA A 69 0.62 9.69 -13.40
C ALA A 69 1.32 8.33 -13.57
N ASN A 70 2.63 8.39 -13.77
CA ASN A 70 3.48 7.20 -13.72
C ASN A 70 3.78 6.81 -12.27
N ASP A 71 3.87 5.50 -12.02
CA ASP A 71 4.21 4.89 -10.73
C ASP A 71 5.70 5.04 -10.38
N SER A 72 6.23 6.25 -10.52
CA SER A 72 7.62 6.56 -10.19
C SER A 72 7.77 6.81 -8.68
N GLU A 73 8.95 6.50 -8.15
CA GLU A 73 9.30 6.75 -6.74
C GLU A 73 9.05 8.21 -6.33
N ALA A 74 9.35 9.17 -7.21
CA ALA A 74 9.12 10.59 -6.95
C ALA A 74 7.64 10.94 -6.71
N ILE A 75 6.73 10.39 -7.52
CA ILE A 75 5.29 10.61 -7.37
C ILE A 75 4.76 9.90 -6.12
N LEU A 76 5.24 8.67 -5.84
CA LEU A 76 4.85 7.97 -4.63
C LEU A 76 5.32 8.72 -3.37
N MET A 77 6.55 9.25 -3.37
CA MET A 77 7.04 10.07 -2.27
C MET A 77 6.20 11.33 -2.08
N GLU A 78 5.85 12.02 -3.16
CA GLU A 78 4.96 13.19 -3.09
C GLU A 78 3.59 12.84 -2.47
N PHE A 79 2.98 11.74 -2.93
CA PHE A 79 1.74 11.21 -2.38
C PHE A 79 1.86 10.92 -0.88
N LEU A 80 2.93 10.23 -0.45
CA LEU A 80 3.13 9.88 0.96
C LEU A 80 3.46 11.10 1.83
N ILE A 81 4.18 12.10 1.30
CA ILE A 81 4.42 13.37 1.99
C ILE A 81 3.09 14.08 2.23
N ASP A 82 2.21 14.17 1.23
CA ASP A 82 0.92 14.85 1.37
C ASP A 82 -0.03 14.07 2.30
N TYR A 83 -0.16 12.76 2.08
CA TYR A 83 -1.08 11.90 2.84
C TYR A 83 -0.67 11.72 4.30
N CYS A 84 0.60 11.35 4.54
CA CYS A 84 1.08 11.01 5.88
C CYS A 84 1.77 12.19 6.60
N GLY A 85 2.07 13.29 5.91
CA GLY A 85 2.93 14.36 6.43
C GLY A 85 4.40 13.92 6.61
N TRP A 86 4.84 12.88 5.91
CA TRP A 86 6.15 12.27 6.07
C TRP A 86 7.23 13.04 5.31
N ALA A 87 7.74 14.13 5.88
CA ALA A 87 8.75 14.96 5.23
C ALA A 87 10.09 14.25 4.93
N GLU A 88 10.37 13.08 5.54
CA GLU A 88 11.71 12.46 5.54
C GLU A 88 11.73 10.94 5.31
N LYS A 89 10.58 10.32 4.99
CA LYS A 89 10.55 8.86 4.87
C LYS A 89 11.13 8.42 3.53
N GLU A 90 12.33 7.86 3.59
CA GLU A 90 12.97 7.21 2.45
C GLU A 90 12.29 5.85 2.18
N ILE A 91 11.73 5.74 0.97
CA ILE A 91 11.29 4.48 0.40
C ILE A 91 12.33 4.03 -0.61
N THR A 92 12.51 2.74 -0.79
CA THR A 92 13.35 2.17 -1.84
C THR A 92 12.53 1.21 -2.66
N PHE A 93 12.64 1.34 -3.98
CA PHE A 93 12.04 0.42 -4.92
C PHE A 93 12.59 -1.00 -4.69
N TYR A 94 11.70 -1.92 -4.35
CA TYR A 94 12.05 -3.34 -4.21
C TYR A 94 12.06 -4.02 -5.57
N GLY A 95 10.98 -3.84 -6.34
CA GLY A 95 10.81 -4.58 -7.58
C GLY A 95 9.43 -4.44 -8.20
N LYS A 96 9.32 -4.93 -9.43
CA LYS A 96 8.08 -5.10 -10.19
C LYS A 96 7.84 -6.56 -10.56
N ASP A 97 6.58 -6.90 -10.82
CA ASP A 97 6.20 -8.21 -11.34
C ASP A 97 6.77 -8.49 -12.74
N GLU A 98 6.87 -7.47 -13.61
CA GLU A 98 7.51 -7.59 -14.93
C GLU A 98 9.00 -7.97 -14.87
N ASP A 99 9.67 -7.64 -13.77
CA ASP A 99 11.10 -7.93 -13.53
C ASP A 99 11.32 -9.28 -12.84
N ASN A 100 10.25 -10.06 -12.58
CA ASN A 100 10.29 -11.33 -11.84
C ASN A 100 10.87 -11.20 -10.41
N SER A 101 10.84 -9.98 -9.87
CA SER A 101 11.30 -9.62 -8.52
C SER A 101 10.15 -9.68 -7.49
N LEU A 102 8.94 -9.41 -7.95
CA LEU A 102 7.70 -9.75 -7.25
C LEU A 102 7.16 -11.04 -7.86
N TRP A 103 6.92 -12.08 -7.06
CA TRP A 103 6.17 -13.23 -7.55
C TRP A 103 4.69 -12.97 -7.30
N THR A 104 3.98 -12.58 -8.35
CA THR A 104 2.53 -12.65 -8.37
C THR A 104 2.19 -14.10 -8.72
N PRO A 105 1.66 -14.91 -7.78
CA PRO A 105 1.02 -16.14 -8.17
C PRO A 105 -0.01 -15.75 -9.22
N ASP A 106 -0.01 -16.41 -10.37
CA ASP A 106 -0.91 -16.13 -11.51
C ASP A 106 -2.40 -16.44 -11.19
N THR A 107 -2.78 -16.34 -9.92
CA THR A 107 -4.14 -16.35 -9.41
C THR A 107 -4.69 -14.93 -9.42
N GLN A 108 -4.68 -14.29 -10.60
CA GLN A 108 -5.61 -13.19 -10.84
C GLN A 108 -7.02 -13.77 -10.79
N THR A 109 -7.80 -13.35 -9.81
CA THR A 109 -9.19 -13.75 -9.66
C THR A 109 -10.06 -12.60 -10.14
N ILE A 110 -10.76 -12.81 -11.26
CA ILE A 110 -11.82 -11.91 -11.70
C ILE A 110 -13.08 -12.33 -10.94
N THR A 111 -13.57 -11.47 -10.05
CA THR A 111 -14.85 -11.68 -9.37
C THR A 111 -16.02 -11.26 -10.27
N ASP A 112 -17.25 -11.73 -9.99
CA ASP A 112 -18.45 -11.57 -10.83
C ASP A 112 -18.88 -10.11 -11.17
N ASN A 113 -18.16 -9.11 -10.67
CA ASN A 113 -18.34 -7.69 -10.99
C ASN A 113 -17.17 -7.08 -11.79
N GLY A 114 -16.26 -7.90 -12.31
CA GLY A 114 -15.07 -7.45 -13.03
C GLY A 114 -13.98 -6.87 -12.12
N ILE A 115 -14.12 -6.91 -10.79
CA ILE A 115 -13.03 -6.49 -9.93
C ILE A 115 -11.91 -7.52 -10.06
N VAL A 116 -10.78 -7.07 -10.61
CA VAL A 116 -9.55 -7.83 -10.68
C VAL A 116 -8.87 -7.76 -9.33
N SER A 117 -8.72 -8.90 -8.67
CA SER A 117 -7.93 -9.04 -7.46
C SER A 117 -6.92 -10.16 -7.63
N GLY A 118 -5.94 -10.19 -6.74
CA GLY A 118 -4.93 -11.23 -6.75
C GLY A 118 -4.14 -11.25 -5.46
N THR A 119 -3.10 -12.08 -5.47
CA THR A 119 -2.13 -12.18 -4.39
C THR A 119 -0.76 -11.78 -4.89
N TRP A 120 0.15 -11.46 -3.97
CA TRP A 120 1.56 -11.21 -4.23
C TRP A 120 2.40 -11.86 -3.14
N GLN A 121 3.65 -12.20 -3.47
CA GLN A 121 4.66 -12.61 -2.51
C GLN A 121 6.08 -12.32 -3.03
N THR A 122 7.04 -12.13 -2.12
CA THR A 122 8.45 -11.84 -2.47
C THR A 122 9.27 -13.09 -2.76
N PHE A 123 8.66 -14.28 -2.69
CA PHE A 123 9.32 -15.55 -2.97
C PHE A 123 8.36 -16.53 -3.65
N PRO A 124 8.88 -17.48 -4.44
CA PRO A 124 8.05 -18.51 -5.05
C PRO A 124 7.51 -19.49 -3.98
N PRO A 125 6.29 -20.04 -4.15
CA PRO A 125 5.54 -20.73 -3.08
C PRO A 125 6.18 -22.03 -2.61
N PHE A 126 7.11 -22.58 -3.40
CA PHE A 126 7.79 -23.84 -3.11
C PHE A 126 9.23 -23.67 -2.61
N ASN A 127 9.70 -22.43 -2.45
CA ASN A 127 11.07 -22.15 -2.01
C ASN A 127 11.10 -20.90 -1.11
N VAL A 128 10.77 -21.10 0.17
CA VAL A 128 10.79 -20.05 1.19
C VAL A 128 12.24 -19.79 1.63
N PRO A 129 12.81 -18.61 1.35
CA PRO A 129 14.17 -18.29 1.77
C PRO A 129 14.25 -18.13 3.30
N ALA A 130 15.44 -18.35 3.87
CA ALA A 130 15.65 -18.20 5.31
C ALA A 130 15.49 -16.74 5.79
N ASN A 131 15.73 -15.78 4.90
CA ASN A 131 15.50 -14.36 5.12
C ASN A 131 14.42 -13.94 4.12
N LEU A 132 13.27 -13.53 4.63
CA LEU A 132 12.16 -13.03 3.82
C LEU A 132 12.37 -11.55 3.55
N ASP A 133 12.29 -11.17 2.28
CA ASP A 133 12.17 -9.76 1.92
C ASP A 133 10.75 -9.31 2.26
N ILE A 134 10.66 -8.20 2.98
CA ILE A 134 9.41 -7.59 3.43
C ILE A 134 9.13 -6.33 2.61
N VAL A 135 7.88 -6.07 2.33
CA VAL A 135 7.36 -4.96 1.55
C VAL A 135 6.45 -4.13 2.45
N ASP A 136 6.64 -2.82 2.41
CA ASP A 136 5.84 -1.86 3.17
C ASP A 136 4.73 -1.27 2.31
N PHE A 137 4.98 -1.08 1.01
CA PHE A 137 4.01 -0.51 0.08
C PHE A 137 3.90 -1.34 -1.20
N ILE A 138 2.68 -1.55 -1.65
CA ILE A 138 2.36 -2.10 -2.96
C ILE A 138 1.63 -1.01 -3.75
N ILE A 139 2.07 -0.81 -4.99
CA ILE A 139 1.33 -0.06 -6.00
C ILE A 139 0.68 -1.07 -6.95
N VAL A 140 -0.62 -0.90 -7.18
CA VAL A 140 -1.34 -1.61 -8.23
C VAL A 140 -1.66 -0.62 -9.34
N LYS A 141 -1.04 -0.80 -10.52
CA LYS A 141 -1.24 0.11 -11.65
C LYS A 141 -2.27 -0.45 -12.63
N GLY A 142 -3.15 0.41 -13.10
CA GLY A 142 -4.06 0.16 -14.21
C GLY A 142 -4.12 1.38 -15.11
N GLY A 143 -3.69 1.23 -16.36
CA GLY A 143 -3.56 2.33 -17.32
C GLY A 143 -2.74 3.50 -16.76
N ASN A 144 -3.31 4.70 -16.80
CA ASN A 144 -2.66 5.92 -16.29
C ASN A 144 -2.81 6.15 -14.79
N ASN A 145 -3.56 5.31 -14.08
CA ASN A 145 -3.86 5.48 -12.67
C ASN A 145 -3.22 4.36 -11.83
N PHE A 146 -2.99 4.60 -10.55
CA PHE A 146 -2.54 3.56 -9.64
C PHE A 146 -3.02 3.76 -8.21
N SER A 147 -3.25 2.65 -7.51
CA SER A 147 -3.64 2.65 -6.09
C SER A 147 -2.45 2.31 -5.22
N VAL A 148 -2.34 2.97 -4.06
CA VAL A 148 -1.27 2.79 -3.08
C VAL A 148 -1.82 2.03 -1.87
N HIS A 149 -1.15 0.95 -1.51
CA HIS A 149 -1.51 0.09 -0.37
C HIS A 149 -0.32 0.00 0.60
N GLN A 150 -0.58 0.12 1.90
CA GLN A 150 0.43 0.00 2.96
C GLN A 150 0.25 -1.28 3.76
N TYR A 151 1.36 -1.92 4.13
CA TYR A 151 1.40 -3.06 5.03
C TYR A 151 2.10 -2.62 6.32
N ASP A 152 1.38 -2.62 7.44
CA ASP A 152 1.92 -2.39 8.78
C ASP A 152 1.39 -3.46 9.76
N PRO A 153 2.21 -4.45 10.17
CA PRO A 153 3.64 -4.56 9.87
C PRO A 153 3.91 -4.88 8.39
N ALA A 154 5.10 -4.53 7.92
CA ALA A 154 5.57 -4.90 6.58
C ALA A 154 5.44 -6.42 6.34
N ALA A 155 5.00 -6.80 5.15
CA ALA A 155 4.61 -8.17 4.82
C ALA A 155 5.48 -8.74 3.69
N TYR A 156 5.60 -10.06 3.61
CA TYR A 156 6.29 -10.76 2.50
C TYR A 156 5.31 -11.35 1.47
N SER A 157 4.01 -11.26 1.77
CA SER A 157 2.92 -11.69 0.91
C SER A 157 1.64 -10.95 1.28
N GLY A 158 0.74 -10.78 0.33
CA GLY A 158 -0.56 -10.18 0.60
C GLY A 158 -1.53 -10.33 -0.56
N GLU A 159 -2.66 -9.67 -0.42
CA GLU A 159 -3.70 -9.56 -1.44
C GLU A 159 -3.76 -8.12 -1.99
N TRP A 160 -4.17 -7.99 -3.24
CA TRP A 160 -4.35 -6.72 -3.92
C TRP A 160 -5.64 -6.73 -4.73
N ASN A 161 -6.21 -5.55 -5.00
CA ASN A 161 -7.35 -5.42 -5.91
C ASN A 161 -7.40 -4.05 -6.61
N VAL A 162 -8.05 -3.99 -7.77
CA VAL A 162 -8.28 -2.75 -8.55
C VAL A 162 -9.65 -2.12 -8.30
N GLY A 163 -10.39 -2.56 -7.29
CA GLY A 163 -11.69 -1.98 -6.97
C GLY A 163 -11.63 -0.48 -6.68
N TYR A 164 -10.43 0.01 -6.33
CA TYR A 164 -10.11 1.40 -6.02
C TYR A 164 -9.67 2.26 -7.21
N LEU A 165 -9.61 1.69 -8.42
CA LEU A 165 -9.24 2.42 -9.63
C LEU A 165 -10.51 2.74 -10.43
N PRO A 166 -11.07 3.96 -10.36
CA PRO A 166 -12.12 4.35 -11.28
C PRO A 166 -11.56 4.30 -12.70
N ASP A 167 -12.10 3.39 -13.51
CA ASP A 167 -11.80 3.20 -14.93
C ASP A 167 -10.32 2.93 -15.30
N ALA A 168 -9.43 2.70 -14.32
CA ALA A 168 -7.98 2.45 -14.52
C ALA A 168 -7.36 3.18 -15.72
N GLY A 169 -7.60 4.49 -15.79
CA GLY A 169 -7.07 5.35 -16.85
C GLY A 169 -7.57 5.01 -18.26
N ASN A 170 -8.84 4.62 -18.40
CA ASN A 170 -9.46 4.13 -19.63
C ASN A 170 -8.90 2.78 -20.12
N SER A 171 -8.36 1.92 -19.23
CA SER A 171 -7.85 0.60 -19.64
C SER A 171 -8.97 -0.38 -20.04
N GLY A 172 -10.22 -0.03 -19.78
CA GLY A 172 -11.40 -0.82 -20.10
C GLY A 172 -12.25 -1.06 -18.85
N SER A 173 -13.44 -1.64 -19.06
CA SER A 173 -14.32 -2.07 -17.97
C SER A 173 -14.48 -3.58 -18.04
N PRO A 174 -13.85 -4.36 -17.15
CA PRO A 174 -13.12 -3.88 -15.97
C PRO A 174 -11.70 -3.36 -16.26
N PRO A 175 -11.17 -2.51 -15.35
CA PRO A 175 -9.75 -2.16 -15.27
C PRO A 175 -8.79 -3.34 -15.51
N GLU A 176 -7.98 -3.26 -16.57
CA GLU A 176 -6.83 -4.15 -16.72
C GLU A 176 -5.67 -3.67 -15.83
N VAL A 177 -5.13 -4.59 -15.02
CA VAL A 177 -3.90 -4.38 -14.24
C VAL A 177 -2.72 -4.42 -15.21
N SER A 178 -1.91 -3.38 -15.24
CA SER A 178 -0.70 -3.38 -16.07
C SER A 178 0.46 -4.08 -15.37
N HIS A 179 0.70 -3.74 -14.11
CA HIS A 179 1.79 -4.28 -13.30
C HIS A 179 1.62 -3.92 -11.82
N LEU A 180 2.39 -4.61 -10.98
CA LEU A 180 2.53 -4.33 -9.55
C LEU A 180 3.95 -3.88 -9.24
N SER A 181 4.08 -2.83 -8.43
CA SER A 181 5.37 -2.33 -7.93
C SER A 181 5.39 -2.43 -6.40
N ALA A 182 6.48 -2.94 -5.84
CA ALA A 182 6.69 -3.02 -4.40
C ALA A 182 7.79 -2.05 -3.94
N TYR A 183 7.60 -1.50 -2.74
CA TYR A 183 8.55 -0.61 -2.10
C TYR A 183 8.75 -1.02 -0.64
N CYS A 184 9.98 -0.90 -0.19
CA CYS A 184 10.36 -1.12 1.21
C CYS A 184 10.70 0.24 1.82
N GLN A 185 10.46 0.40 3.11
CA GLN A 185 11.03 1.48 3.88
C GLN A 185 12.51 1.20 4.07
N THR A 186 13.37 2.20 3.85
CA THR A 186 14.74 2.05 4.33
C THR A 186 14.70 2.13 5.85
N ALA A 187 15.42 1.22 6.51
CA ALA A 187 15.67 1.39 7.93
C ALA A 187 16.32 2.77 8.13
N PRO A 188 15.87 3.60 9.08
CA PRO A 188 16.48 4.89 9.34
C PRO A 188 17.98 4.70 9.48
N VAL A 189 18.75 5.27 8.54
CA VAL A 189 20.20 5.18 8.61
C VAL A 189 20.60 5.88 9.90
N PRO A 190 21.22 5.18 10.87
CA PRO A 190 21.64 5.83 12.09
C PRO A 190 22.50 7.02 11.71
N GLU A 191 22.13 8.21 12.18
CA GLU A 191 22.92 9.42 11.92
C GLU A 191 24.39 9.08 12.17
N PRO A 192 25.29 9.30 11.19
CA PRO A 192 26.64 8.79 11.29
C PRO A 192 27.24 9.24 12.62
N ALA A 193 27.70 8.28 13.42
CA ALA A 193 28.44 8.58 14.65
C ALA A 193 29.62 9.53 14.39
N SER A 194 30.03 9.68 13.13
CA SER A 194 30.92 10.72 12.61
C SER A 194 30.51 12.15 12.95
N ILE A 195 29.23 12.54 12.96
CA ILE A 195 28.81 13.91 13.35
C ILE A 195 29.06 14.11 14.84
N LEU A 196 28.67 13.13 15.66
CA LEU A 196 28.91 13.16 17.10
C LEU A 196 30.42 13.12 17.40
N LEU A 197 31.17 12.28 16.70
CA LEU A 197 32.63 12.16 16.83
C LEU A 197 33.36 13.42 16.37
N MET A 198 32.89 14.06 15.29
CA MET A 198 33.40 15.34 14.82
C MET A 198 33.12 16.43 15.87
N GLY A 199 31.90 16.49 16.40
CA GLY A 199 31.53 17.41 17.47
C GLY A 199 32.37 17.20 18.74
N ALA A 200 32.50 15.96 19.19
CA ALA A 200 33.30 15.58 20.34
C ALA A 200 34.80 15.85 20.12
N GLY A 201 35.32 15.60 18.92
CA GLY A 201 36.69 15.90 18.51
C GLY A 201 36.99 17.39 18.57
N LEU A 202 36.09 18.24 18.05
CA LEU A 202 36.21 19.69 18.12
C LEU A 202 36.16 20.21 19.56
N LEU A 203 35.22 19.71 20.37
CA LEU A 203 35.15 20.04 21.79
C LEU A 203 36.42 19.62 22.54
N GLY A 204 36.98 18.45 22.22
CA GLY A 204 38.25 17.98 22.73
C GLY A 204 39.41 18.90 22.37
N LEU A 205 39.47 19.39 21.13
CA LEU A 205 40.52 20.30 20.66
C LEU A 205 40.45 21.67 21.34
N VAL A 206 39.24 22.22 21.50
CA VAL A 206 39.01 23.48 22.22
C VAL A 206 39.39 23.33 23.70
N GLY A 207 39.04 22.21 24.33
CA GLY A 207 39.43 21.89 25.70
C GLY A 207 40.96 21.76 25.87
N TYR A 208 41.64 21.11 24.92
CA TYR A 208 43.08 20.92 24.93
C TYR A 208 43.84 22.25 24.84
N ASN A 209 43.42 23.15 23.95
CA ASN A 209 44.05 24.46 23.78
C ASN A 209 43.99 25.31 25.06
N ARG A 210 42.89 25.26 25.82
CA ARG A 210 42.76 26.02 27.08
C ARG A 210 43.76 25.58 28.13
N LYS A 211 44.03 24.27 28.26
CA LYS A 211 44.96 23.73 29.27
C LYS A 211 46.41 24.17 29.04
N ARG A 212 46.81 24.39 27.79
CA ARG A 212 48.18 24.79 27.43
C ARG A 212 48.51 26.23 27.82
N PHE A 213 47.53 27.14 27.81
CA PHE A 213 47.76 28.54 28.18
C PHE A 213 47.87 28.76 29.69
N THR A 214 47.28 27.89 30.51
CA THR A 214 47.29 28.04 31.98
C THR A 214 48.61 27.61 32.63
N GLN A 215 49.48 26.86 31.95
CA GLN A 215 50.76 26.37 32.51
C GLN A 215 51.93 27.36 32.40
N LYS A 216 51.75 28.56 31.82
CA LYS A 216 52.82 29.57 31.68
C LYS A 216 52.73 30.74 32.67
N ARG A 217 52.12 30.56 33.84
CA ARG A 217 52.14 31.56 34.92
C ARG A 217 52.82 31.01 36.16
#